data_AF-A0A7G9TE82-F1
#
_entry.id   AF-A0A7G9TE82-F1
#
_cell.length_a   1.000
_cell.length_b   1.000
_cell.length_c   1.000
_cell.angle_alpha   90.00
_cell.angle_beta   90.00
_cell.angle_gamma   90.00
#
_symmetry.space_group_name_H-M   'P 1'
#
loop_
_entity.id
_entity.type
_entity.pdbx_description
1 polymer ?
#
loop_
_entity_poly.entity_id
_entity_poly.type
_entity_poly.pdbx_seq_one_letter_code
_entity_poly.pdbx_strand_id
1 'polypeptide(L)'
;MSTQEFLKDPWGQGKSHRAFEKSAFNIRPAPEFSTGEVLLSSLYRASGFEGISEGKVKGLGDQFSKSVDRERRSGADDGAIQPDTWRTVLDRLVQSPKVAQQSSKRFLSLSPVVPDAALYSGAARLSGNPWNPGQLVKRMVQMGAPSDEAADKVWRNLHDALGVGPDDDVWARWLQAEFEPRRFGDVEWQRVDLPALGGFPASDRALFQYPAKQFVVDLEGIISAKSAMTRRQWISLLEAVLRIGSVSHVLWLCDVNDRIWRLARGLLEKNDPLGLESDSDVAEQILSVKSRMLSFGHPAIPAMRDCASRYLSARLGMNRVLWALEELKASVGAMDSASGILTFLRAVDSQRRALRDSGVLDSYHELQDREVRTIGCKKGVGANLVEFSQYTLGQRQTMDETLRGYDQGYFLRKRGEARSSPWVLALGPAAVLAMTHCCLHEIKGPRSVHRLAAHLASYGIEFDLHGLNDSDLGRQLRMLGLVLDSPDAESGMLLVPPFAI
;
A
#
# COMPACT_ATOMS: atom_id res chain seq x y z
N MET A 1 -25.68 16.01 9.24
CA MET A 1 -24.46 16.31 10.02
C MET A 1 -24.18 17.79 9.87
N SER A 2 -23.61 18.43 10.88
CA SER A 2 -23.36 19.87 10.87
C SER A 2 -21.87 20.21 11.04
N THR A 3 -21.50 21.41 10.61
CA THR A 3 -20.19 22.02 10.85
C THR A 3 -19.76 21.94 12.31
N GLN A 4 -20.68 22.16 13.26
CA GLN A 4 -20.37 22.10 14.69
C GLN A 4 -19.92 20.71 15.15
N GLU A 5 -20.50 19.65 14.61
CA GLU A 5 -20.09 18.28 14.94
C GLU A 5 -18.68 18.00 14.43
N PHE A 6 -18.36 18.44 13.21
CA PHE A 6 -17.02 18.34 12.63
C PHE A 6 -16.00 19.15 13.45
N LEU A 7 -16.35 20.38 13.81
CA LEU A 7 -15.48 21.24 14.62
C LEU A 7 -15.21 20.63 16.00
N LYS A 8 -16.11 19.84 16.57
CA LYS A 8 -15.92 19.19 17.87
C LYS A 8 -15.06 17.92 17.77
N ASP A 9 -15.27 17.10 16.74
CA ASP A 9 -14.55 15.84 16.53
C ASP A 9 -14.23 15.64 15.03
N PRO A 10 -13.17 16.28 14.51
CA PRO A 10 -12.90 16.30 13.08
C PRO A 10 -12.38 14.96 12.53
N TRP A 11 -11.98 14.05 13.42
CA TRP A 11 -11.44 12.74 13.07
C TRP A 11 -12.47 11.61 13.20
N GLY A 12 -13.62 11.88 13.85
CA GLY A 12 -14.69 10.94 14.05
C GLY A 12 -15.25 10.35 12.76
N GLN A 13 -15.70 9.10 12.81
CA GLN A 13 -16.28 8.42 11.67
C GLN A 13 -17.54 9.15 11.19
N GLY A 14 -17.63 9.41 9.88
CA GLY A 14 -18.73 10.15 9.27
C GLY A 14 -18.69 11.66 9.49
N LYS A 15 -17.82 12.21 10.34
CA LYS A 15 -17.83 13.65 10.66
C LYS A 15 -17.27 14.54 9.55
N SER A 16 -16.55 13.97 8.58
CA SER A 16 -16.10 14.67 7.37
C SER A 16 -17.28 14.98 6.44
N HIS A 17 -17.20 16.07 5.69
CA HIS A 17 -18.21 16.45 4.71
C HIS A 17 -18.33 15.37 3.62
N ARG A 18 -19.57 15.12 3.15
CA ARG A 18 -19.89 14.02 2.22
C ARG A 18 -19.06 14.06 0.93
N ALA A 19 -18.81 15.24 0.36
CA ALA A 19 -18.02 15.39 -0.86
C ALA A 19 -16.55 14.95 -0.66
N PHE A 20 -15.98 15.19 0.52
CA PHE A 20 -14.65 14.68 0.89
C PHE A 20 -14.71 13.19 1.20
N GLU A 21 -15.70 12.76 2.00
CA GLU A 21 -15.81 11.37 2.45
C GLU A 21 -15.96 10.38 1.29
N LYS A 22 -16.71 10.77 0.25
CA LYS A 22 -16.92 9.99 -0.98
C LYS A 22 -15.87 10.21 -2.07
N SER A 23 -14.91 11.11 -1.86
CA SER A 23 -13.85 11.40 -2.85
C SER A 23 -12.99 10.16 -3.10
N ALA A 24 -12.67 9.93 -4.37
CA ALA A 24 -11.66 8.95 -4.80
C ALA A 24 -10.25 9.24 -4.24
N PHE A 25 -10.01 10.44 -3.70
CA PHE A 25 -8.73 10.84 -3.11
C PHE A 25 -8.72 10.80 -1.58
N ASN A 26 -9.82 10.36 -0.94
CA ASN A 26 -9.87 10.18 0.51
C ASN A 26 -9.25 8.85 0.92
N ILE A 27 -8.37 8.88 1.93
CA ILE A 27 -7.75 7.70 2.53
C ILE A 27 -8.75 7.06 3.51
N ARG A 28 -9.58 6.14 3.02
CA ARG A 28 -10.58 5.42 3.82
C ARG A 28 -10.66 3.92 3.49
N PRO A 29 -10.74 3.05 4.51
CA PRO A 29 -10.41 3.32 5.92
C PRO A 29 -8.94 3.75 6.07
N ALA A 30 -8.64 4.55 7.10
CA ALA A 30 -7.26 4.97 7.35
C ALA A 30 -6.38 3.74 7.59
N PRO A 31 -5.21 3.63 6.94
CA PRO A 31 -4.27 2.57 7.19
C PRO A 31 -3.92 2.44 8.66
N GLU A 32 -3.64 1.21 9.08
CA GLU A 32 -3.14 0.85 10.39
C GLU A 32 -1.82 0.07 10.25
N PHE A 33 -1.28 -0.42 11.35
CA PHE A 33 -0.17 -1.36 11.34
C PHE A 33 -0.37 -2.46 10.29
N SER A 34 0.61 -2.62 9.41
CA SER A 34 0.67 -3.71 8.44
C SER A 34 2.12 -4.00 8.09
N THR A 35 2.46 -5.27 7.95
CA THR A 35 3.69 -5.74 7.30
C THR A 35 3.36 -6.18 5.86
N GLY A 36 4.37 -6.53 5.07
CA GLY A 36 4.18 -7.17 3.76
C GLY A 36 3.32 -8.44 3.85
N GLU A 37 3.59 -9.32 4.82
CA GLU A 37 2.79 -10.52 5.04
C GLU A 37 1.33 -10.21 5.39
N VAL A 38 1.06 -9.19 6.23
CA VAL A 38 -0.32 -8.78 6.56
C VAL A 38 -1.05 -8.26 5.33
N LEU A 39 -0.39 -7.49 4.47
CA LEU A 39 -0.95 -7.05 3.19
C LEU A 39 -1.33 -8.23 2.31
N LEU A 40 -0.41 -9.18 2.14
CA LEU A 40 -0.63 -10.36 1.32
C LEU A 40 -1.70 -11.31 1.89
N SER A 41 -1.70 -11.56 3.20
CA SER A 41 -2.75 -12.33 3.86
C SER A 41 -4.13 -11.68 3.67
N SER A 42 -4.22 -10.37 3.82
CA SER A 42 -5.47 -9.63 3.61
C SER A 42 -5.90 -9.65 2.13
N LEU A 43 -4.94 -9.62 1.19
CA LEU A 43 -5.21 -9.78 -0.23
C LEU A 43 -5.80 -11.16 -0.57
N TYR A 44 -5.26 -12.26 -0.03
CA TYR A 44 -5.87 -13.58 -0.22
C TYR A 44 -7.33 -13.59 0.23
N ARG A 45 -7.62 -13.06 1.43
CA ARG A 45 -8.99 -12.98 1.93
C ARG A 45 -9.89 -12.12 1.05
N ALA A 46 -9.41 -10.96 0.61
CA ALA A 46 -10.16 -10.06 -0.25
C ALA A 46 -10.41 -10.64 -1.66
N SER A 47 -9.50 -11.48 -2.16
CA SER A 47 -9.55 -12.06 -3.50
C SER A 47 -10.31 -13.38 -3.57
N GLY A 48 -10.22 -14.22 -2.52
CA GLY A 48 -10.64 -15.61 -2.62
C GLY A 48 -11.41 -16.21 -1.45
N PHE A 49 -11.61 -15.49 -0.34
CA PHE A 49 -12.36 -16.03 0.82
C PHE A 49 -13.52 -15.11 1.20
N GLU A 50 -14.62 -15.21 0.45
CA GLU A 50 -15.83 -14.43 0.72
C GLU A 50 -16.33 -14.63 2.17
N GLY A 51 -16.77 -13.55 2.80
CA GLY A 51 -17.31 -13.58 4.16
C GLY A 51 -16.28 -13.69 5.30
N ILE A 52 -14.98 -13.85 5.00
CA ILE A 52 -13.91 -13.83 6.01
C ILE A 52 -13.40 -12.39 6.21
N SER A 53 -13.97 -11.71 7.20
CA SER A 53 -13.49 -10.38 7.62
C SER A 53 -12.25 -10.46 8.49
N GLU A 54 -11.45 -9.40 8.50
CA GLU A 54 -10.23 -9.28 9.31
C GLU A 54 -10.47 -9.54 10.81
N GLY A 55 -11.64 -9.16 11.32
CA GLY A 55 -12.02 -9.40 12.72
C GLY A 55 -12.20 -10.89 13.08
N LYS A 56 -12.46 -11.77 12.09
CA LYS A 56 -12.63 -13.21 12.31
C LYS A 56 -11.30 -13.97 12.38
N VAL A 57 -10.25 -13.45 11.74
CA VAL A 57 -8.96 -14.14 11.53
C VAL A 57 -8.36 -14.67 12.83
N LYS A 58 -8.35 -13.85 13.90
CA LYS A 58 -7.83 -14.31 15.20
C LYS A 58 -8.64 -15.49 15.75
N GLY A 59 -9.96 -15.40 15.69
CA GLY A 59 -10.84 -16.45 16.20
C GLY A 59 -10.62 -17.77 15.45
N LEU A 60 -10.48 -17.69 14.13
CA LEU A 60 -10.16 -18.85 13.28
C LEU A 60 -8.78 -19.42 13.60
N GLY A 61 -7.75 -18.58 13.78
CA GLY A 61 -6.42 -19.02 14.19
C GLY A 61 -6.39 -19.69 15.57
N ASP A 62 -7.14 -19.17 16.54
CA ASP A 62 -7.28 -19.76 17.88
C ASP A 62 -8.01 -21.12 17.83
N GLN A 63 -9.02 -21.26 16.95
CA GLN A 63 -9.72 -22.52 16.72
C GLN A 63 -8.81 -23.55 16.03
N PHE A 64 -8.09 -23.12 14.99
CA PHE A 64 -7.15 -23.96 14.24
C PHE A 64 -6.04 -24.49 15.11
N SER A 65 -5.43 -23.64 15.95
CA SER A 65 -4.40 -24.13 16.87
C SER A 65 -4.93 -25.16 17.87
N LYS A 66 -6.20 -25.05 18.29
CA LYS A 66 -6.84 -26.01 19.19
C LYS A 66 -7.20 -27.32 18.49
N SER A 67 -7.61 -27.29 17.21
CA SER A 67 -7.89 -28.51 16.45
C SER A 67 -6.60 -29.29 16.23
N VAL A 68 -5.52 -28.63 15.79
CA VAL A 68 -4.19 -29.25 15.62
C VAL A 68 -3.68 -29.87 16.93
N ASP A 69 -3.85 -29.18 18.07
CA ASP A 69 -3.47 -29.73 19.38
C ASP A 69 -4.33 -30.92 19.80
N ARG A 70 -5.59 -30.98 19.37
CA ARG A 70 -6.50 -32.11 19.61
C ARG A 70 -6.15 -33.31 18.74
N GLU A 71 -5.97 -33.11 17.43
CA GLU A 71 -5.54 -34.14 16.46
C GLU A 71 -4.31 -34.87 16.96
N ARG A 72 -3.30 -34.11 17.43
CA ARG A 72 -2.08 -34.66 18.04
C ARG A 72 -2.33 -35.55 19.25
N ARG A 73 -3.31 -35.22 20.10
CA ARG A 73 -3.62 -36.00 21.31
C ARG A 73 -4.46 -37.23 21.00
N SER A 74 -5.35 -37.15 20.01
CA SER A 74 -6.25 -38.24 19.64
C SER A 74 -5.67 -39.19 18.60
N GLY A 75 -4.60 -38.80 17.88
CA GLY A 75 -4.09 -39.55 16.73
C GLY A 75 -5.05 -39.57 15.55
N ALA A 76 -5.93 -38.56 15.45
CA ALA A 76 -6.87 -38.44 14.33
C ALA A 76 -6.11 -37.91 13.10
N ASP A 77 -6.32 -38.55 11.94
CA ASP A 77 -5.61 -38.24 10.70
C ASP A 77 -6.54 -37.48 9.75
N ASP A 78 -6.69 -36.17 10.02
CA ASP A 78 -7.49 -35.26 9.17
C ASP A 78 -6.69 -34.78 7.94
N GLY A 79 -5.48 -35.30 7.69
CA GLY A 79 -4.62 -34.92 6.56
C GLY A 79 -3.80 -36.09 6.01
N ALA A 80 -2.81 -35.82 5.15
CA ALA A 80 -1.97 -36.87 4.58
C ALA A 80 -0.71 -37.15 5.41
N ILE A 81 -0.40 -36.30 6.39
CA ILE A 81 0.73 -36.48 7.31
C ILE A 81 0.31 -36.57 8.77
N GLN A 82 1.15 -37.27 9.54
CA GLN A 82 0.95 -37.46 10.97
C GLN A 82 0.81 -36.11 11.72
N PRO A 83 -0.08 -36.02 12.72
CA PRO A 83 -0.34 -34.77 13.45
C PRO A 83 0.89 -34.08 14.05
N ASP A 84 1.87 -34.85 14.56
CA ASP A 84 3.13 -34.31 15.09
C ASP A 84 4.01 -33.66 14.01
N THR A 85 4.03 -34.27 12.82
CA THR A 85 4.72 -33.72 11.65
C THR A 85 4.04 -32.43 11.21
N TRP A 86 2.70 -32.40 11.20
CA TRP A 86 1.96 -31.19 10.82
C TRP A 86 2.22 -30.05 11.80
N ARG A 87 2.23 -30.34 13.10
CA ARG A 87 2.59 -29.35 14.11
C ARG A 87 4.01 -28.80 13.89
N THR A 88 4.95 -29.66 13.53
CA THR A 88 6.33 -29.26 13.21
C THR A 88 6.38 -28.33 11.99
N VAL A 89 5.61 -28.63 10.95
CA VAL A 89 5.48 -27.78 9.76
C VAL A 89 4.98 -26.39 10.15
N LEU A 90 3.87 -26.34 10.92
CA LEU A 90 3.28 -25.08 11.39
C LEU A 90 4.23 -24.26 12.26
N ASP A 91 4.97 -24.89 13.17
CA ASP A 91 5.82 -24.19 14.12
C ASP A 91 7.21 -23.84 13.58
N ARG A 92 7.72 -24.53 12.56
CA ARG A 92 9.10 -24.36 12.08
C ARG A 92 9.23 -23.95 10.61
N LEU A 93 8.34 -24.40 9.74
CA LEU A 93 8.49 -24.22 8.29
C LEU A 93 7.66 -23.07 7.75
N VAL A 94 6.44 -22.91 8.25
CA VAL A 94 5.52 -21.84 7.82
C VAL A 94 5.34 -20.74 8.88
N GLN A 95 5.94 -20.86 10.05
CA GLN A 95 5.86 -19.82 11.08
C GLN A 95 6.63 -18.56 10.65
N SER A 96 5.97 -17.42 10.65
CA SER A 96 6.67 -16.14 10.45
C SER A 96 7.59 -15.85 11.64
N PRO A 97 8.84 -15.39 11.42
CA PRO A 97 9.78 -15.13 12.51
C PRO A 97 9.27 -14.08 13.48
N LYS A 98 9.44 -14.29 14.79
CA LYS A 98 9.05 -13.31 15.80
C LYS A 98 9.89 -12.03 15.67
N VAL A 99 9.23 -10.88 15.78
CA VAL A 99 9.90 -9.58 15.86
C VAL A 99 10.15 -9.18 17.31
N ALA A 100 11.19 -8.37 17.55
CA ALA A 100 11.65 -8.02 18.90
C ALA A 100 10.62 -7.33 19.81
N GLN A 101 9.54 -6.79 19.25
CA GLN A 101 8.49 -6.09 19.99
C GLN A 101 7.18 -6.89 20.08
N GLN A 102 7.12 -8.09 19.51
CA GLN A 102 5.91 -8.90 19.52
C GLN A 102 5.72 -9.55 20.89
N SER A 103 4.51 -9.43 21.45
CA SER A 103 4.20 -10.05 22.75
C SER A 103 4.42 -11.57 22.71
N SER A 104 4.81 -12.16 23.84
CA SER A 104 4.95 -13.61 24.00
C SER A 104 3.63 -14.39 23.91
N LYS A 105 2.47 -13.71 23.78
CA LYS A 105 1.17 -14.36 23.62
C LYS A 105 1.20 -15.26 22.38
N ARG A 106 0.78 -16.51 22.56
CA ARG A 106 0.74 -17.58 21.56
C ARG A 106 -0.34 -17.31 20.49
N PHE A 107 -0.17 -16.27 19.69
CA PHE A 107 -0.94 -16.15 18.45
C PHE A 107 -0.19 -16.85 17.33
N LEU A 108 -0.92 -17.61 16.52
CA LEU A 108 -0.37 -18.31 15.37
C LEU A 108 0.02 -17.29 14.29
N SER A 109 1.32 -17.18 13.99
CA SER A 109 1.84 -16.31 12.93
C SER A 109 2.31 -17.18 11.77
N LEU A 110 1.56 -17.21 10.67
CA LEU A 110 1.89 -18.01 9.50
C LEU A 110 2.32 -17.11 8.34
N SER A 111 3.35 -17.54 7.63
CA SER A 111 3.76 -16.96 6.35
C SER A 111 2.69 -17.30 5.29
N PRO A 112 2.17 -16.32 4.54
CA PRO A 112 1.09 -16.54 3.59
C PRO A 112 1.60 -17.11 2.25
N VAL A 113 2.30 -18.24 2.31
CA VAL A 113 2.85 -18.93 1.13
C VAL A 113 1.73 -19.50 0.24
N VAL A 114 0.66 -19.99 0.87
CA VAL A 114 -0.54 -20.54 0.22
C VAL A 114 -1.79 -19.81 0.75
N PRO A 115 -2.89 -19.76 -0.02
CA PRO A 115 -4.11 -19.06 0.37
C PRO A 115 -4.61 -19.40 1.77
N ASP A 116 -4.72 -20.68 2.11
CA ASP A 116 -5.36 -21.12 3.35
C ASP A 116 -4.62 -20.68 4.61
N ALA A 117 -3.30 -20.48 4.56
CA ALA A 117 -2.56 -19.92 5.68
C ALA A 117 -3.10 -18.54 6.10
N ALA A 118 -3.66 -17.78 5.15
CA ALA A 118 -4.28 -16.49 5.40
C ALA A 118 -5.66 -16.55 6.09
N LEU A 119 -6.31 -17.71 6.20
CA LEU A 119 -7.53 -17.84 7.00
C LEU A 119 -7.25 -17.68 8.49
N TYR A 120 -6.06 -18.10 8.92
CA TYR A 120 -5.72 -18.29 10.34
C TYR A 120 -4.74 -17.24 10.88
N SER A 121 -4.16 -16.39 10.02
CA SER A 121 -3.13 -15.43 10.43
C SER A 121 -3.08 -14.17 9.56
N GLY A 122 -2.20 -13.23 9.93
CA GLY A 122 -1.90 -12.04 9.14
C GLY A 122 -3.01 -10.98 9.12
N ALA A 123 -3.67 -10.73 10.27
CA ALA A 123 -4.56 -9.57 10.45
C ALA A 123 -3.79 -8.37 11.01
N ALA A 124 -4.18 -7.15 10.64
CA ALA A 124 -3.55 -5.90 11.10
C ALA A 124 -3.58 -5.73 12.63
N ARG A 125 -4.67 -6.22 13.26
CA ARG A 125 -4.86 -6.23 14.71
C ARG A 125 -5.51 -7.53 15.15
N LEU A 126 -5.25 -7.90 16.41
CA LEU A 126 -5.79 -9.10 17.05
C LEU A 126 -7.14 -8.85 17.75
N SER A 127 -7.67 -7.63 17.76
CA SER A 127 -8.93 -7.31 18.42
C SER A 127 -9.61 -6.09 17.80
N GLY A 128 -10.89 -5.92 18.12
CA GLY A 128 -11.72 -4.83 17.61
C GLY A 128 -12.14 -5.06 16.17
N ASN A 129 -12.10 -3.99 15.36
CA ASN A 129 -12.35 -4.03 13.92
C ASN A 129 -11.04 -3.73 13.19
N PRO A 130 -10.20 -4.73 12.89
CA PRO A 130 -8.92 -4.50 12.24
C PRO A 130 -9.12 -3.92 10.84
N TRP A 131 -8.21 -3.04 10.44
CA TRP A 131 -8.17 -2.56 9.07
C TRP A 131 -7.98 -3.72 8.07
N ASN A 132 -8.57 -3.59 6.88
CA ASN A 132 -8.47 -4.56 5.77
C ASN A 132 -7.57 -3.99 4.66
N PRO A 133 -6.25 -4.30 4.68
CA PRO A 133 -5.33 -3.91 3.63
C PRO A 133 -5.70 -4.46 2.23
N GLY A 134 -6.37 -5.61 2.14
CA GLY A 134 -6.83 -6.17 0.87
C GLY A 134 -7.79 -5.24 0.12
N GLN A 135 -8.58 -4.44 0.84
CA GLN A 135 -9.43 -3.39 0.23
C GLN A 135 -8.61 -2.24 -0.37
N LEU A 136 -7.44 -1.93 0.18
CA LEU A 136 -6.53 -0.95 -0.42
C LEU A 136 -6.00 -1.46 -1.76
N VAL A 137 -5.56 -2.72 -1.81
CA VAL A 137 -5.07 -3.35 -3.05
C VAL A 137 -6.20 -3.40 -4.09
N LYS A 138 -7.41 -3.80 -3.69
CA LYS A 138 -8.60 -3.79 -4.55
C LYS A 138 -8.86 -2.41 -5.17
N ARG A 139 -8.80 -1.36 -4.34
CA ARG A 139 -8.96 0.03 -4.79
C ARG A 139 -7.84 0.48 -5.72
N MET A 140 -6.60 0.08 -5.46
CA MET A 140 -5.48 0.39 -6.35
C MET A 140 -5.63 -0.27 -7.72
N VAL A 141 -6.11 -1.52 -7.79
CA VAL A 141 -6.41 -2.18 -9.07
C VAL A 141 -7.51 -1.42 -9.82
N GLN A 142 -8.60 -1.06 -9.14
CA GLN A 142 -9.70 -0.27 -9.74
C GLN A 142 -9.24 1.10 -10.25
N MET A 143 -8.43 1.83 -9.47
CA MET A 143 -7.93 3.14 -9.86
C MET A 143 -6.82 3.07 -10.90
N GLY A 144 -5.98 2.04 -10.88
CA GLY A 144 -4.82 1.90 -11.74
C GLY A 144 -5.14 1.39 -13.15
N ALA A 145 -6.18 0.57 -13.27
CA ALA A 145 -6.61 0.02 -14.54
C ALA A 145 -7.33 1.08 -15.41
N PRO A 146 -7.17 1.03 -16.75
CA PRO A 146 -7.72 2.04 -17.65
C PRO A 146 -9.26 2.05 -17.70
N SER A 147 -9.92 0.93 -17.41
CA SER A 147 -11.37 0.82 -17.27
C SER A 147 -11.73 -0.16 -16.15
N ASP A 148 -13.02 -0.23 -15.80
CA ASP A 148 -13.51 -1.18 -14.81
C ASP A 148 -13.45 -2.63 -15.33
N GLU A 149 -13.61 -2.85 -16.65
CA GLU A 149 -13.42 -4.16 -17.29
C GLU A 149 -11.96 -4.61 -17.24
N ALA A 150 -11.03 -3.68 -17.49
CA ALA A 150 -9.60 -3.96 -17.35
C ALA A 150 -9.25 -4.25 -15.88
N ALA A 151 -9.87 -3.55 -14.93
CA ALA A 151 -9.69 -3.82 -13.51
C ALA A 151 -10.17 -5.24 -13.13
N ASP A 152 -11.34 -5.67 -13.61
CA ASP A 152 -11.85 -7.03 -13.38
C ASP A 152 -10.92 -8.09 -14.00
N LYS A 153 -10.37 -7.83 -15.20
CA LYS A 153 -9.39 -8.71 -15.83
C LYS A 153 -8.12 -8.86 -14.97
N VAL A 154 -7.53 -7.75 -14.53
CA VAL A 154 -6.34 -7.76 -13.66
C VAL A 154 -6.65 -8.48 -12.35
N TRP A 155 -7.81 -8.24 -11.76
CA TRP A 155 -8.24 -8.88 -10.52
C TRP A 155 -8.44 -10.39 -10.66
N ARG A 156 -9.02 -10.84 -11.78
CA ARG A 156 -9.14 -12.26 -12.14
C ARG A 156 -7.75 -12.90 -12.26
N ASN A 157 -6.86 -12.29 -13.04
CA ASN A 157 -5.50 -12.80 -13.21
C ASN A 157 -4.74 -12.88 -11.88
N LEU A 158 -4.93 -11.89 -11.00
CA LEU A 158 -4.36 -11.89 -9.66
C LEU A 158 -4.92 -13.03 -8.81
N HIS A 159 -6.23 -13.23 -8.80
CA HIS A 159 -6.87 -14.33 -8.08
C HIS A 159 -6.32 -15.69 -8.53
N ASP A 160 -6.27 -15.91 -9.84
CA ASP A 160 -5.77 -17.16 -10.42
C ASP A 160 -4.29 -17.39 -10.07
N ALA A 161 -3.47 -16.34 -10.12
CA ALA A 161 -2.06 -16.41 -9.74
C ALA A 161 -1.87 -16.66 -8.23
N LEU A 162 -2.72 -16.10 -7.38
CA LEU A 162 -2.74 -16.34 -5.94
C LEU A 162 -3.19 -17.77 -5.61
N GLY A 163 -4.00 -18.41 -6.44
CA GLY A 163 -4.29 -19.83 -6.32
C GLY A 163 -3.03 -20.70 -6.38
N VAL A 164 -3.11 -21.89 -5.78
CA VAL A 164 -2.10 -22.95 -5.93
C VAL A 164 -2.63 -23.94 -6.96
N GLY A 165 -1.97 -23.99 -8.12
CA GLY A 165 -2.35 -24.84 -9.25
C GLY A 165 -1.37 -25.99 -9.51
N PRO A 166 -1.62 -26.83 -10.53
CA PRO A 166 -0.74 -27.93 -10.91
C PRO A 166 0.69 -27.50 -11.27
N ASP A 167 0.85 -26.28 -11.79
CA ASP A 167 2.13 -25.71 -12.21
C ASP A 167 2.94 -25.11 -11.05
N ASP A 168 2.33 -24.96 -9.87
CA ASP A 168 3.08 -24.57 -8.66
C ASP A 168 3.96 -25.73 -8.17
N ASP A 169 5.04 -25.38 -7.48
CA ASP A 169 6.00 -26.36 -6.97
C ASP A 169 5.36 -27.37 -6.00
N VAL A 170 5.98 -28.55 -5.90
CA VAL A 170 5.46 -29.68 -5.10
C VAL A 170 5.23 -29.28 -3.64
N TRP A 171 6.06 -28.42 -3.08
CA TRP A 171 5.93 -27.97 -1.71
C TRP A 171 4.67 -27.12 -1.50
N ALA A 172 4.41 -26.16 -2.40
CA ALA A 172 3.21 -25.34 -2.33
C ALA A 172 1.92 -26.16 -2.49
N ARG A 173 1.89 -27.09 -3.46
CA ARG A 173 0.75 -27.99 -3.70
C ARG A 173 0.46 -28.88 -2.49
N TRP A 174 1.50 -29.50 -1.94
CA TRP A 174 1.38 -30.32 -0.74
C TRP A 174 0.89 -29.49 0.45
N LEU A 175 1.46 -28.30 0.67
CA LEU A 175 1.09 -27.45 1.80
C LEU A 175 -0.38 -27.01 1.72
N GLN A 176 -0.85 -26.64 0.52
CA GLN A 176 -2.26 -26.32 0.27
C GLN A 176 -3.17 -27.53 0.58
N ALA A 177 -2.82 -28.72 0.08
CA ALA A 177 -3.57 -29.95 0.31
C ALA A 177 -3.64 -30.36 1.79
N GLU A 178 -2.68 -29.97 2.62
CA GLU A 178 -2.74 -30.19 4.07
C GLU A 178 -3.65 -29.20 4.80
N PHE A 179 -3.80 -27.97 4.29
CA PHE A 179 -4.70 -26.99 4.89
C PHE A 179 -6.17 -27.24 4.53
N GLU A 180 -6.45 -27.66 3.31
CA GLU A 180 -7.83 -27.77 2.78
C GLU A 180 -8.78 -28.64 3.62
N PRO A 181 -8.40 -29.86 4.05
CA PRO A 181 -9.24 -30.69 4.90
C PRO A 181 -9.51 -30.08 6.29
N ARG A 182 -8.69 -29.11 6.70
CA ARG A 182 -8.71 -28.47 8.03
C ARG A 182 -9.41 -27.11 8.02
N ARG A 183 -10.09 -26.75 6.93
CA ARG A 183 -10.95 -25.56 6.84
C ARG A 183 -12.10 -25.65 7.84
N PHE A 184 -12.49 -24.50 8.40
CA PHE A 184 -13.68 -24.41 9.24
C PHE A 184 -14.88 -23.89 8.44
N GLY A 185 -15.99 -24.64 8.49
CA GLY A 185 -17.22 -24.31 7.77
C GLY A 185 -17.09 -24.46 6.27
N ASP A 186 -18.07 -23.95 5.53
CA ASP A 186 -18.17 -24.07 4.07
C ASP A 186 -17.34 -23.00 3.34
N VAL A 187 -16.15 -22.69 3.87
CA VAL A 187 -15.25 -21.69 3.27
C VAL A 187 -14.51 -22.34 2.11
N GLU A 188 -14.61 -21.74 0.93
CA GLU A 188 -13.92 -22.19 -0.27
C GLU A 188 -13.06 -21.08 -0.86
N TRP A 189 -11.97 -21.47 -1.53
CA TRP A 189 -11.18 -20.55 -2.34
C TRP A 189 -11.94 -20.27 -3.64
N GLN A 190 -12.61 -19.13 -3.69
CA GLN A 190 -13.44 -18.73 -4.83
C GLN A 190 -13.28 -17.23 -5.12
N ARG A 191 -13.20 -16.88 -6.40
CA ARG A 191 -13.01 -15.50 -6.85
C ARG A 191 -14.11 -14.59 -6.31
N VAL A 192 -13.71 -13.58 -5.56
CA VAL A 192 -14.58 -12.50 -5.09
C VAL A 192 -14.65 -11.41 -6.16
N ASP A 193 -15.88 -11.03 -6.55
CA ASP A 193 -16.08 -10.04 -7.60
C ASP A 193 -15.54 -8.64 -7.23
N LEU A 194 -15.10 -7.93 -8.26
CA LEU A 194 -14.67 -6.54 -8.19
C LEU A 194 -15.86 -5.62 -8.50
N PRO A 195 -16.46 -4.92 -7.53
CA PRO A 195 -17.50 -3.94 -7.81
C PRO A 195 -16.92 -2.76 -8.61
N ALA A 196 -17.78 -1.98 -9.25
CA ALA A 196 -17.37 -0.73 -9.88
C ALA A 196 -16.81 0.26 -8.83
N LEU A 197 -15.84 1.08 -9.22
CA LEU A 197 -15.21 2.06 -8.31
C LEU A 197 -16.19 3.17 -7.89
N GLY A 198 -17.09 3.57 -8.79
CA GLY A 198 -18.11 4.60 -8.54
C GLY A 198 -17.57 6.04 -8.53
N GLY A 199 -16.32 6.27 -8.93
CA GLY A 199 -15.65 7.58 -9.05
C GLY A 199 -14.34 7.44 -9.84
N PHE A 200 -13.63 8.54 -10.10
CA PHE A 200 -12.37 8.59 -10.87
C PHE A 200 -12.49 7.95 -12.26
N PRO A 201 -13.11 8.66 -13.24
CA PRO A 201 -13.49 8.09 -14.52
C PRO A 201 -12.29 7.70 -15.38
N ALA A 202 -12.51 6.81 -16.36
CA ALA A 202 -11.47 6.33 -17.28
C ALA A 202 -10.74 7.47 -18.01
N SER A 203 -11.44 8.58 -18.30
CA SER A 203 -10.83 9.80 -18.85
C SER A 203 -9.69 10.30 -17.97
N ASP A 204 -9.91 10.40 -16.66
CA ASP A 204 -8.92 10.90 -15.71
C ASP A 204 -7.77 9.91 -15.51
N ARG A 205 -8.08 8.62 -15.47
CA ARG A 205 -7.09 7.53 -15.36
C ARG A 205 -6.09 7.56 -16.54
N ALA A 206 -6.50 8.04 -17.71
CA ALA A 206 -5.66 8.14 -18.89
C ALA A 206 -4.72 9.36 -18.86
N LEU A 207 -5.08 10.46 -18.18
CA LEU A 207 -4.41 11.77 -18.33
C LEU A 207 -2.98 11.84 -17.76
N PHE A 208 -2.66 11.07 -16.71
CA PHE A 208 -1.39 11.22 -16.00
C PHE A 208 -0.86 9.89 -15.44
N GLN A 209 0.33 9.95 -14.84
CA GLN A 209 0.99 8.84 -14.15
C GLN A 209 0.87 9.00 -12.63
N TYR A 210 0.56 7.89 -11.95
CA TYR A 210 0.37 7.81 -10.51
C TYR A 210 0.63 6.38 -10.01
N PRO A 211 0.91 6.17 -8.71
CA PRO A 211 1.41 4.89 -8.21
C PRO A 211 0.49 3.70 -8.45
N ALA A 212 -0.83 3.87 -8.37
CA ALA A 212 -1.77 2.77 -8.61
C ALA A 212 -1.74 2.29 -10.08
N LYS A 213 -1.50 3.20 -11.03
CA LYS A 213 -1.35 2.86 -12.45
C LYS A 213 -0.08 2.06 -12.71
N GLN A 214 1.05 2.49 -12.13
CA GLN A 214 2.28 1.68 -12.19
C GLN A 214 2.10 0.33 -11.50
N PHE A 215 1.46 0.30 -10.33
CA PHE A 215 1.21 -0.93 -9.59
C PHE A 215 0.46 -1.98 -10.41
N VAL A 216 -0.55 -1.59 -11.20
CA VAL A 216 -1.28 -2.53 -12.06
C VAL A 216 -0.37 -3.14 -13.13
N VAL A 217 0.48 -2.33 -13.77
CA VAL A 217 1.45 -2.81 -14.76
C VAL A 217 2.45 -3.77 -14.12
N ASP A 218 2.96 -3.44 -12.94
CA ASP A 218 3.94 -4.26 -12.23
C ASP A 218 3.33 -5.55 -11.70
N LEU A 219 2.05 -5.51 -11.32
CA LEU A 219 1.32 -6.68 -10.88
C LEU A 219 1.20 -7.70 -12.01
N GLU A 220 0.84 -7.27 -13.23
CA GLU A 220 0.84 -8.13 -14.41
C GLU A 220 2.23 -8.69 -14.71
N GLY A 221 3.26 -7.84 -14.60
CA GLY A 221 4.66 -8.24 -14.75
C GLY A 221 5.07 -9.34 -13.77
N ILE A 222 4.74 -9.21 -12.48
CA ILE A 222 5.02 -10.25 -11.47
C ILE A 222 4.18 -11.51 -11.69
N ILE A 223 2.91 -11.38 -12.07
CA ILE A 223 2.05 -12.54 -12.36
C ILE A 223 2.67 -13.36 -13.50
N SER A 224 3.14 -12.72 -14.57
CA SER A 224 3.77 -13.40 -15.70
C SER A 224 5.02 -14.20 -15.32
N ALA A 225 5.76 -13.75 -14.29
CA ALA A 225 6.98 -14.40 -13.82
C ALA A 225 6.72 -15.63 -12.91
N LYS A 226 5.47 -15.90 -12.52
CA LYS A 226 5.14 -16.96 -11.54
C LYS A 226 5.72 -18.31 -11.92
N SER A 227 5.60 -18.72 -13.18
CA SER A 227 6.05 -20.03 -13.68
C SER A 227 7.57 -20.21 -13.70
N ALA A 228 8.35 -19.13 -13.62
CA ALA A 228 9.81 -19.17 -13.70
C ALA A 228 10.50 -19.49 -12.37
N MET A 229 9.75 -19.62 -11.26
CA MET A 229 10.33 -19.76 -9.92
C MET A 229 9.42 -20.53 -8.96
N THR A 230 9.96 -20.84 -7.77
CA THR A 230 9.16 -21.45 -6.70
C THR A 230 8.14 -20.46 -6.15
N ARG A 231 7.05 -20.97 -5.57
CA ARG A 231 6.00 -20.20 -4.93
C ARG A 231 6.55 -19.21 -3.92
N ARG A 232 7.50 -19.63 -3.08
CA ARG A 232 8.07 -18.77 -2.03
C ARG A 232 8.86 -17.60 -2.62
N GLN A 233 9.60 -17.84 -3.70
CA GLN A 233 10.32 -16.77 -4.40
C GLN A 233 9.33 -15.79 -5.04
N TRP A 234 8.31 -16.31 -5.74
CA TRP A 234 7.28 -15.48 -6.37
C TRP A 234 6.53 -14.63 -5.36
N ILE A 235 6.10 -15.23 -4.24
CA ILE A 235 5.44 -14.51 -3.14
C ILE A 235 6.33 -13.39 -2.59
N SER A 236 7.65 -13.59 -2.50
CA SER A 236 8.57 -12.54 -2.04
C SER A 236 8.65 -11.36 -3.01
N LEU A 237 8.55 -11.60 -4.32
CA LEU A 237 8.51 -10.55 -5.34
C LEU A 237 7.16 -9.83 -5.35
N LEU A 238 6.05 -10.58 -5.27
CA LEU A 238 4.70 -10.03 -5.16
C LEU A 238 4.58 -9.15 -3.92
N GLU A 239 5.10 -9.61 -2.78
CA GLU A 239 5.11 -8.84 -1.55
C GLU A 239 5.87 -7.52 -1.71
N ALA A 240 7.01 -7.52 -2.41
CA ALA A 240 7.75 -6.29 -2.69
C ALA A 240 6.91 -5.28 -3.49
N VAL A 241 6.21 -5.72 -4.54
CA VAL A 241 5.30 -4.87 -5.34
C VAL A 241 4.11 -4.37 -4.50
N LEU A 242 3.51 -5.24 -3.69
CA LEU A 242 2.43 -4.85 -2.77
C LEU A 242 2.88 -3.79 -1.77
N ARG A 243 4.09 -3.94 -1.19
CA ARG A 243 4.65 -3.01 -0.22
C ARG A 243 4.83 -1.63 -0.82
N ILE A 244 5.57 -1.52 -1.94
CA ILE A 244 5.85 -0.22 -2.55
C ILE A 244 4.59 0.41 -3.13
N GLY A 245 3.77 -0.35 -3.85
CA GLY A 245 2.53 0.16 -4.44
C GLY A 245 1.60 0.73 -3.38
N SER A 246 1.36 -0.01 -2.29
CA SER A 246 0.42 0.41 -1.24
C SER A 246 0.88 1.68 -0.53
N VAL A 247 2.17 1.77 -0.17
CA VAL A 247 2.68 2.95 0.54
C VAL A 247 2.80 4.14 -0.39
N SER A 248 3.32 3.98 -1.60
CA SER A 248 3.40 5.06 -2.57
C SER A 248 2.02 5.59 -2.95
N HIS A 249 1.01 4.74 -3.09
CA HIS A 249 -0.37 5.19 -3.33
C HIS A 249 -0.92 6.02 -2.16
N VAL A 250 -0.72 5.59 -0.91
CA VAL A 250 -1.13 6.35 0.27
C VAL A 250 -0.38 7.68 0.39
N LEU A 251 0.93 7.70 0.14
CA LEU A 251 1.72 8.94 0.12
C LEU A 251 1.24 9.89 -0.99
N TRP A 252 0.96 9.37 -2.18
CA TRP A 252 0.39 10.14 -3.29
C TRP A 252 -0.95 10.76 -2.91
N LEU A 253 -1.86 10.02 -2.27
CA LEU A 253 -3.12 10.57 -1.76
C LEU A 253 -2.88 11.69 -0.74
N CYS A 254 -1.90 11.54 0.15
CA CYS A 254 -1.53 12.59 1.09
C CYS A 254 -1.10 13.88 0.37
N ASP A 255 -0.27 13.76 -0.66
CA ASP A 255 0.25 14.90 -1.42
C ASP A 255 -0.82 15.55 -2.30
N VAL A 256 -1.70 14.77 -2.95
CA VAL A 256 -2.84 15.29 -3.73
C VAL A 256 -3.72 16.18 -2.86
N ASN A 257 -4.11 15.71 -1.67
CA ASN A 257 -4.93 16.49 -0.75
C ASN A 257 -4.22 17.76 -0.28
N ASP A 258 -2.92 17.69 0.04
CA ASP A 258 -2.12 18.87 0.38
C ASP A 258 -2.09 19.90 -0.75
N ARG A 259 -1.93 19.48 -2.01
CA ARG A 259 -1.94 20.39 -3.16
C ARG A 259 -3.31 21.04 -3.36
N ILE A 260 -4.40 20.29 -3.26
CA ILE A 260 -5.76 20.85 -3.32
C ILE A 260 -5.94 21.90 -2.23
N TRP A 261 -5.53 21.59 -1.00
CA TRP A 261 -5.65 22.53 0.11
C TRP A 261 -4.78 23.77 -0.06
N ARG A 262 -3.53 23.64 -0.52
CA ARG A 262 -2.64 24.78 -0.75
C ARG A 262 -3.22 25.77 -1.75
N LEU A 263 -3.83 25.28 -2.82
CA LEU A 263 -4.51 26.13 -3.79
C LEU A 263 -5.73 26.81 -3.16
N ALA A 264 -6.62 26.05 -2.52
CA ALA A 264 -7.79 26.61 -1.83
C ALA A 264 -7.41 27.66 -0.78
N ARG A 265 -6.36 27.39 0.00
CA ARG A 265 -5.81 28.30 1.00
C ARG A 265 -5.17 29.54 0.36
N GLY A 266 -4.45 29.41 -0.76
CA GLY A 266 -3.89 30.54 -1.51
C GLY A 266 -4.97 31.51 -2.01
N LEU A 267 -6.08 30.97 -2.55
CA LEU A 267 -7.26 31.76 -2.93
C LEU A 267 -7.81 32.56 -1.73
N LEU A 268 -7.88 31.92 -0.56
CA LEU A 268 -8.46 32.49 0.65
C LEU A 268 -7.52 33.40 1.45
N GLU A 269 -6.20 33.21 1.43
CA GLU A 269 -5.26 34.04 2.22
C GLU A 269 -4.63 35.14 1.38
N LYS A 270 -4.11 34.79 0.20
CA LYS A 270 -3.23 35.65 -0.59
C LYS A 270 -3.92 36.36 -1.74
N ASN A 271 -5.18 36.01 -2.01
CA ASN A 271 -5.89 36.38 -3.23
C ASN A 271 -5.20 35.90 -4.51
N ASP A 272 -4.40 34.84 -4.44
CA ASP A 272 -3.72 34.28 -5.62
C ASP A 272 -4.76 33.96 -6.71
N PRO A 273 -4.45 34.17 -8.01
CA PRO A 273 -5.31 33.68 -9.08
C PRO A 273 -5.37 32.16 -9.06
N LEU A 274 -6.49 31.57 -9.50
CA LEU A 274 -6.65 30.11 -9.49
C LEU A 274 -5.58 29.39 -10.34
N GLY A 275 -5.23 29.95 -11.50
CA GLY A 275 -4.18 29.41 -12.37
C GLY A 275 -4.47 28.02 -12.95
N LEU A 276 -5.74 27.57 -12.90
CA LEU A 276 -6.23 26.31 -13.45
C LEU A 276 -7.44 26.58 -14.33
N GLU A 277 -7.35 26.22 -15.61
CA GLU A 277 -8.39 26.47 -16.60
C GLU A 277 -9.10 25.18 -17.04
N SER A 278 -8.38 24.06 -16.98
CA SER A 278 -8.81 22.76 -17.51
C SER A 278 -8.55 21.58 -16.56
N ASP A 279 -9.16 20.44 -16.88
CA ASP A 279 -8.92 19.17 -16.18
C ASP A 279 -7.46 18.69 -16.37
N SER A 280 -6.83 19.05 -17.49
CA SER A 280 -5.42 18.76 -17.75
C SER A 280 -4.50 19.50 -16.78
N ASP A 281 -4.81 20.75 -16.46
CA ASP A 281 -4.03 21.53 -15.49
C ASP A 281 -4.13 20.91 -14.09
N VAL A 282 -5.31 20.43 -13.71
CA VAL A 282 -5.51 19.67 -12.47
C VAL A 282 -4.70 18.38 -12.47
N ALA A 283 -4.72 17.64 -13.58
CA ALA A 283 -3.95 16.41 -13.73
C ALA A 283 -2.45 16.66 -13.55
N GLU A 284 -1.89 17.68 -14.19
CA GLU A 284 -0.47 18.01 -14.13
C GLU A 284 -0.06 18.58 -12.76
N GLN A 285 -0.76 19.62 -12.29
CA GLN A 285 -0.33 20.37 -11.11
C GLN A 285 -0.71 19.68 -9.79
N ILE A 286 -1.85 18.98 -9.76
CA ILE A 286 -2.39 18.38 -8.53
C ILE A 286 -2.19 16.87 -8.52
N LEU A 287 -2.66 16.17 -9.55
CA LEU A 287 -2.82 14.71 -9.49
C LEU A 287 -1.55 13.93 -9.89
N SER A 288 -0.64 14.52 -10.65
CA SER A 288 0.58 13.83 -11.09
C SER A 288 1.53 13.54 -9.92
N VAL A 289 2.08 12.32 -9.92
CA VAL A 289 3.07 11.90 -8.92
C VAL A 289 4.31 12.78 -8.97
N LYS A 290 4.83 13.16 -7.80
CA LYS A 290 6.13 13.82 -7.67
C LYS A 290 7.18 12.77 -7.37
N SER A 291 8.32 12.83 -8.07
CA SER A 291 9.44 11.91 -7.85
C SER A 291 10.05 11.99 -6.44
N ARG A 292 9.87 13.09 -5.71
CA ARG A 292 10.54 13.40 -4.43
C ARG A 292 9.73 13.00 -3.17
N MET A 293 8.86 11.99 -3.20
CA MET A 293 8.16 11.59 -1.96
C MET A 293 9.11 10.89 -0.98
N LEU A 294 10.00 10.06 -1.50
CA LEU A 294 11.08 9.38 -0.79
C LEU A 294 12.36 9.50 -1.63
N SER A 295 13.52 9.55 -0.99
CA SER A 295 14.80 9.61 -1.71
C SER A 295 15.71 8.45 -1.28
N PHE A 296 16.30 7.77 -2.26
CA PHE A 296 17.16 6.61 -2.00
C PHE A 296 18.35 6.97 -1.10
N GLY A 297 18.70 6.09 -0.17
CA GLY A 297 19.77 6.29 0.82
C GLY A 297 19.45 7.28 1.94
N HIS A 298 18.33 8.01 1.87
CA HIS A 298 17.97 9.04 2.85
C HIS A 298 16.99 8.53 3.91
N PRO A 299 16.94 9.17 5.10
CA PRO A 299 15.97 8.84 6.14
C PRO A 299 14.52 8.98 5.65
N ALA A 300 13.76 7.88 5.70
CA ALA A 300 12.40 7.85 5.13
C ALA A 300 11.31 8.30 6.11
N ILE A 301 11.46 7.99 7.41
CA ILE A 301 10.42 8.27 8.43
C ILE A 301 10.09 9.76 8.53
N PRO A 302 11.07 10.70 8.51
CA PRO A 302 10.75 12.13 8.51
C PRO A 302 9.94 12.55 7.27
N ALA A 303 10.28 12.04 6.08
CA ALA A 303 9.57 12.36 4.83
C ALA A 303 8.12 11.83 4.84
N MET A 304 7.92 10.58 5.29
CA MET A 304 6.59 9.99 5.45
C MET A 304 5.75 10.78 6.46
N ARG A 305 6.35 11.18 7.58
CA ARG A 305 5.69 12.00 8.61
C ARG A 305 5.29 13.37 8.07
N ASP A 306 6.16 14.02 7.30
CA ASP A 306 5.85 15.30 6.66
C ASP A 306 4.63 15.17 5.72
N CYS A 307 4.63 14.15 4.85
CA CYS A 307 3.50 13.89 3.95
C CYS A 307 2.19 13.65 4.72
N ALA A 308 2.22 12.79 5.75
CA ALA A 308 1.04 12.53 6.59
C ALA A 308 0.57 13.78 7.35
N SER A 309 1.50 14.61 7.85
CA SER A 309 1.17 15.85 8.56
C SER A 309 0.48 16.86 7.65
N ARG A 310 1.04 17.06 6.45
CA ARG A 310 0.44 17.92 5.41
C ARG A 310 -0.94 17.45 5.00
N TYR A 311 -1.12 16.14 4.80
CA TYR A 311 -2.44 15.55 4.54
C TYR A 311 -3.46 15.84 5.64
N LEU A 312 -3.10 15.63 6.91
CA LEU A 312 -4.03 15.84 8.02
C LEU A 312 -4.45 17.30 8.14
N SER A 313 -3.49 18.21 7.97
CA SER A 313 -3.75 19.64 7.89
C SER A 313 -4.71 19.97 6.73
N ALA A 314 -4.43 19.43 5.54
CA ALA A 314 -5.27 19.61 4.35
C ALA A 314 -6.69 19.08 4.54
N ARG A 315 -6.84 17.89 5.13
CA ARG A 315 -8.13 17.29 5.45
C ARG A 315 -8.97 18.21 6.34
N LEU A 316 -8.38 18.84 7.36
CA LEU A 316 -9.12 19.79 8.20
C LEU A 316 -9.59 21.01 7.41
N GLY A 317 -8.69 21.63 6.65
CA GLY A 317 -8.99 22.83 5.86
C GLY A 317 -10.05 22.57 4.78
N MET A 318 -9.87 21.51 3.99
CA MET A 318 -10.81 21.12 2.94
C MET A 318 -12.21 20.84 3.51
N ASN A 319 -12.31 20.08 4.60
CA ASN A 319 -13.61 19.80 5.21
C ASN A 319 -14.26 21.07 5.76
N ARG A 320 -13.50 21.99 6.37
CA ARG A 320 -14.04 23.26 6.86
C ARG A 320 -14.59 24.12 5.72
N VAL A 321 -13.85 24.23 4.61
CA VAL A 321 -14.29 24.96 3.41
C VAL A 321 -15.54 24.33 2.81
N LEU A 322 -15.59 23.00 2.69
CA LEU A 322 -16.74 22.29 2.14
C LEU A 322 -18.01 22.56 2.97
N TRP A 323 -17.92 22.47 4.30
CA TRP A 323 -19.03 22.81 5.19
C TRP A 323 -19.47 24.28 5.06
N ALA A 324 -18.52 25.22 4.94
CA ALA A 324 -18.84 26.64 4.76
C ALA A 324 -19.52 26.90 3.41
N LEU A 325 -19.07 26.26 2.34
CA LEU A 325 -19.72 26.35 1.02
C LEU A 325 -21.16 25.80 1.08
N GLU A 326 -21.40 24.70 1.80
CA GLU A 326 -22.74 24.16 2.01
C GLU A 326 -23.64 25.13 2.80
N GLU A 327 -23.12 25.76 3.86
CA GLU A 327 -23.82 26.79 4.65
C GLU A 327 -24.19 28.02 3.80
N LEU A 328 -23.30 28.41 2.89
CA LEU A 328 -23.52 29.47 1.89
C LEU A 328 -24.44 29.03 0.74
N LYS A 329 -24.91 27.78 0.74
CA LYS A 329 -25.70 27.16 -0.34
C LYS A 329 -25.00 27.20 -1.71
N ALA A 330 -23.67 27.26 -1.71
CA ALA A 330 -22.88 27.13 -2.92
C ALA A 330 -22.89 25.66 -3.36
N SER A 331 -23.05 25.42 -4.66
CA SER A 331 -23.02 24.06 -5.20
C SER A 331 -21.60 23.51 -5.11
N VAL A 332 -21.44 22.39 -4.41
CA VAL A 332 -20.19 21.62 -4.41
C VAL A 332 -20.50 20.20 -4.86
N GLY A 333 -19.95 19.84 -6.02
CA GLY A 333 -20.06 18.50 -6.59
C GLY A 333 -19.21 17.46 -5.84
N ALA A 334 -19.16 16.25 -6.39
CA ALA A 334 -18.22 15.23 -5.93
C ALA A 334 -16.77 15.65 -6.26
N MET A 335 -15.84 15.36 -5.36
CA MET A 335 -14.40 15.60 -5.55
C MET A 335 -13.67 14.32 -5.95
N ASP A 336 -14.25 13.55 -6.86
CA ASP A 336 -13.77 12.23 -7.28
C ASP A 336 -13.14 12.23 -8.69
N SER A 337 -12.97 13.40 -9.29
CA SER A 337 -12.39 13.61 -10.63
C SER A 337 -11.60 14.92 -10.69
N ALA A 338 -10.79 15.09 -11.73
CA ALA A 338 -10.11 16.34 -12.04
C ALA A 338 -11.11 17.49 -12.20
N SER A 339 -12.21 17.26 -12.92
CA SER A 339 -13.31 18.21 -13.07
C SER A 339 -13.99 18.56 -11.74
N GLY A 340 -14.20 17.55 -10.88
CA GLY A 340 -14.75 17.76 -9.54
C GLY A 340 -13.86 18.63 -8.64
N ILE A 341 -12.54 18.43 -8.70
CA ILE A 341 -11.57 19.28 -8.00
C ILE A 341 -11.59 20.70 -8.55
N LEU A 342 -11.62 20.88 -9.88
CA LEU A 342 -11.66 22.20 -10.51
C LEU A 342 -12.95 22.96 -10.13
N THR A 343 -14.09 22.29 -10.17
CA THR A 343 -15.37 22.85 -9.71
C THR A 343 -15.30 23.26 -8.23
N PHE A 344 -14.71 22.44 -7.36
CA PHE A 344 -14.50 22.81 -5.96
C PHE A 344 -13.65 24.08 -5.83
N LEU A 345 -12.51 24.15 -6.52
CA LEU A 345 -11.62 25.32 -6.44
C LEU A 345 -12.27 26.59 -7.03
N ARG A 346 -13.05 26.47 -8.11
CA ARG A 346 -13.86 27.57 -8.67
C ARG A 346 -14.95 28.04 -7.71
N ALA A 347 -15.58 27.12 -6.97
CA ALA A 347 -16.54 27.49 -5.93
C ALA A 347 -15.86 28.30 -4.81
N VAL A 348 -14.67 27.87 -4.35
CA VAL A 348 -13.86 28.63 -3.40
C VAL A 348 -13.49 30.02 -3.95
N ASP A 349 -13.08 30.07 -5.21
CA ASP A 349 -12.69 31.29 -5.92
C ASP A 349 -13.85 32.31 -6.01
N SER A 350 -15.03 31.85 -6.41
CA SER A 350 -16.22 32.69 -6.53
C SER A 350 -16.77 33.17 -5.19
N GLN A 351 -16.53 32.42 -4.10
CA GLN A 351 -17.04 32.70 -2.76
C GLN A 351 -15.97 33.22 -1.80
N ARG A 352 -14.78 33.63 -2.29
CA ARG A 352 -13.63 34.06 -1.45
C ARG A 352 -14.02 34.99 -0.31
N ARG A 353 -14.75 36.06 -0.62
CA ARG A 353 -15.15 37.07 0.36
C ARG A 353 -16.10 36.50 1.41
N ALA A 354 -17.16 35.80 0.98
CA ALA A 354 -18.12 35.18 1.89
C ALA A 354 -17.46 34.11 2.80
N LEU A 355 -16.53 33.31 2.25
CA LEU A 355 -15.78 32.32 3.01
C LEU A 355 -14.85 32.98 4.06
N ARG A 356 -14.19 34.09 3.72
CA ARG A 356 -13.42 34.89 4.68
C ARG A 356 -14.31 35.46 5.78
N ASP A 357 -15.39 36.11 5.39
CA ASP A 357 -16.33 36.76 6.33
C ASP A 357 -16.99 35.73 7.27
N SER A 358 -17.07 34.45 6.86
CA SER A 358 -17.54 33.34 7.70
C SER A 358 -16.50 32.78 8.70
N GLY A 359 -15.27 33.32 8.73
CA GLY A 359 -14.23 32.90 9.67
C GLY A 359 -13.66 31.51 9.42
N VAL A 360 -13.67 31.04 8.16
CA VAL A 360 -13.18 29.69 7.79
C VAL A 360 -11.71 29.49 8.15
N LEU A 361 -10.86 30.49 7.89
CA LEU A 361 -9.43 30.41 8.17
C LEU A 361 -9.15 30.45 9.68
N ASP A 362 -9.84 31.30 10.43
CA ASP A 362 -9.73 31.37 11.89
C ASP A 362 -10.12 30.02 12.52
N SER A 363 -11.28 29.48 12.11
CA SER A 363 -11.73 28.15 12.56
C SER A 363 -10.72 27.05 12.21
N TYR A 364 -10.09 27.14 11.04
CA TYR A 364 -9.06 26.18 10.62
C TYR A 364 -7.80 26.29 11.48
N HIS A 365 -7.33 27.50 11.78
CA HIS A 365 -6.16 27.71 12.65
C HIS A 365 -6.43 27.21 14.08
N GLU A 366 -7.62 27.48 14.63
CA GLU A 366 -8.03 26.93 15.92
C GLU A 366 -8.04 25.39 15.92
N LEU A 367 -8.54 24.77 14.83
CA LEU A 367 -8.49 23.32 14.66
C LEU A 367 -7.04 22.80 14.58
N GLN A 368 -6.15 23.50 13.86
CA GLN A 368 -4.75 23.10 13.76
C GLN A 368 -4.06 23.09 15.12
N ASP A 369 -4.27 24.14 15.92
CA ASP A 369 -3.68 24.27 17.24
C ASP A 369 -4.20 23.20 18.19
N ARG A 370 -5.52 22.97 18.18
CA ARG A 370 -6.15 21.95 19.02
C ARG A 370 -5.71 20.54 18.62
N GLU A 371 -5.58 20.27 17.33
CA GLU A 371 -5.24 18.96 16.78
C GLU A 371 -3.73 18.77 16.50
N VAL A 372 -2.86 19.66 17.01
CA VAL A 372 -1.41 19.69 16.74
C VAL A 372 -0.72 18.35 16.99
N ARG A 373 -1.18 17.58 17.99
CA ARG A 373 -0.62 16.25 18.28
C ARG A 373 -0.98 15.22 17.22
N THR A 374 -2.19 15.27 16.68
CA THR A 374 -2.65 14.37 15.61
C THR A 374 -1.98 14.76 14.29
N ILE A 375 -1.96 16.06 13.96
CA ILE A 375 -1.27 16.61 12.78
C ILE A 375 0.23 16.31 12.82
N GLY A 376 0.86 16.45 13.99
CA GLY A 376 2.26 16.06 14.21
C GLY A 376 2.51 14.55 14.24
N CYS A 377 1.51 13.72 13.90
CA CYS A 377 1.59 12.27 13.83
C CYS A 377 2.02 11.59 15.13
N LYS A 378 1.71 12.19 16.29
CA LYS A 378 2.04 11.65 17.62
C LYS A 378 0.96 10.71 18.19
N LYS A 379 -0.25 10.71 17.59
CA LYS A 379 -1.38 9.85 17.98
C LYS A 379 -2.38 9.70 16.83
N GLY A 380 -3.29 8.74 16.97
CA GLY A 380 -4.45 8.58 16.09
C GLY A 380 -4.07 8.31 14.63
N VAL A 381 -4.86 8.85 13.70
CA VAL A 381 -4.71 8.62 12.25
C VAL A 381 -3.29 8.95 11.74
N GLY A 382 -2.67 10.03 12.24
CA GLY A 382 -1.31 10.40 11.83
C GLY A 382 -0.24 9.40 12.26
N ALA A 383 -0.34 8.87 13.48
CA ALA A 383 0.56 7.82 13.93
C ALA A 383 0.36 6.55 13.08
N ASN A 384 -0.89 6.17 12.82
CA ASN A 384 -1.21 4.99 12.02
C ASN A 384 -0.67 5.06 10.58
N LEU A 385 -0.76 6.23 9.92
CA LEU A 385 -0.21 6.41 8.56
C LEU A 385 1.32 6.23 8.51
N VAL A 386 2.02 6.76 9.52
CA VAL A 386 3.48 6.61 9.62
C VAL A 386 3.85 5.17 9.96
N GLU A 387 3.15 4.54 10.89
CA GLU A 387 3.35 3.12 11.24
C GLU A 387 3.09 2.21 10.04
N PHE A 388 1.96 2.38 9.35
CA PHE A 388 1.66 1.66 8.12
C PHE A 388 2.82 1.73 7.13
N SER A 389 3.29 2.94 6.82
CA SER A 389 4.37 3.16 5.85
C SER A 389 5.69 2.54 6.32
N GLN A 390 6.04 2.71 7.59
CA GLN A 390 7.26 2.18 8.18
C GLN A 390 7.28 0.65 8.21
N TYR A 391 6.21 0.00 8.69
CA TYR A 391 6.17 -1.45 8.87
C TYR A 391 5.93 -2.19 7.55
N THR A 392 5.24 -1.57 6.60
CA THR A 392 5.04 -2.14 5.25
C THR A 392 6.35 -2.13 4.47
N LEU A 393 7.03 -0.98 4.39
CA LEU A 393 8.30 -0.90 3.66
C LEU A 393 9.49 -1.46 4.47
N GLY A 394 9.39 -1.51 5.79
CA GLY A 394 10.47 -1.90 6.69
C GLY A 394 10.91 -3.36 6.58
N GLN A 395 12.21 -3.57 6.63
CA GLN A 395 12.80 -4.88 6.86
C GLN A 395 12.40 -5.41 8.23
N ARG A 396 11.82 -6.60 8.28
CA ARG A 396 11.49 -7.31 9.51
C ARG A 396 12.74 -7.47 10.39
N GLN A 397 12.68 -6.94 11.62
CA GLN A 397 13.75 -7.08 12.61
C GLN A 397 13.49 -8.34 13.45
N THR A 398 14.04 -9.47 13.00
CA THR A 398 13.86 -10.79 13.63
C THR A 398 14.60 -10.87 14.96
N MET A 399 14.01 -11.59 15.93
CA MET A 399 14.70 -11.92 17.19
C MET A 399 15.83 -12.92 17.00
N ASP A 400 15.68 -13.83 16.04
CA ASP A 400 16.70 -14.80 15.66
C ASP A 400 17.58 -14.21 14.57
N GLU A 401 18.88 -14.10 14.86
CA GLU A 401 19.86 -13.54 13.94
C GLU A 401 20.09 -14.40 12.69
N THR A 402 19.85 -15.72 12.80
CA THR A 402 19.95 -16.64 11.67
C THR A 402 18.85 -16.38 10.62
N LEU A 403 17.75 -15.73 11.05
CA LEU A 403 16.61 -15.37 10.21
C LEU A 403 16.65 -13.91 9.74
N ARG A 404 17.77 -13.19 9.89
CA ARG A 404 17.94 -11.82 9.35
C ARG A 404 17.69 -11.75 7.84
N GLY A 405 17.97 -12.83 7.13
CA GLY A 405 17.72 -12.98 5.69
C GLY A 405 16.30 -13.44 5.33
N TYR A 406 15.36 -13.50 6.28
CA TYR A 406 13.99 -13.92 6.00
C TYR A 406 13.25 -12.92 5.12
N ASP A 407 13.33 -11.63 5.47
CA ASP A 407 12.64 -10.55 4.75
C ASP A 407 13.58 -9.92 3.73
N GLN A 408 13.28 -10.14 2.45
CA GLN A 408 14.06 -9.66 1.31
C GLN A 408 13.28 -8.67 0.42
N GLY A 409 11.98 -8.48 0.68
CA GLY A 409 11.07 -7.64 -0.11
C GLY A 409 10.95 -6.21 0.39
N TYR A 410 11.80 -5.81 1.35
CA TYR A 410 11.73 -4.50 1.99
C TYR A 410 12.24 -3.36 1.10
N PHE A 411 11.82 -2.14 1.44
CA PHE A 411 12.28 -0.87 0.87
C PHE A 411 12.88 0.07 1.91
N LEU A 412 12.79 -0.25 3.21
CA LEU A 412 13.50 0.45 4.27
C LEU A 412 14.36 -0.52 5.08
N ARG A 413 15.61 -0.13 5.35
CA ARG A 413 16.48 -0.80 6.32
C ARG A 413 16.99 0.18 7.36
N LYS A 414 17.38 -0.32 8.53
CA LYS A 414 18.13 0.51 9.47
C LYS A 414 19.53 0.78 8.94
N ARG A 415 20.00 2.03 9.06
CA ARG A 415 21.35 2.42 8.62
C ARG A 415 22.46 1.73 9.41
N GLY A 416 22.20 1.39 10.68
CA GLY A 416 23.13 0.69 11.56
C GLY A 416 22.39 -0.23 12.52
N GLU A 417 23.15 -1.01 13.31
CA GLU A 417 22.61 -2.07 14.17
C GLU A 417 21.90 -1.53 15.43
N ALA A 418 22.22 -0.30 15.85
CA ALA A 418 21.61 0.29 17.03
C ALA A 418 20.08 0.41 16.89
N ARG A 419 19.35 0.22 18.00
CA ARG A 419 17.87 0.30 18.00
C ARG A 419 17.37 1.66 17.52
N SER A 420 18.09 2.74 17.82
CA SER A 420 17.79 4.13 17.44
C SER A 420 18.25 4.51 16.02
N SER A 421 18.91 3.61 15.29
CA SER A 421 19.38 3.90 13.94
C SER A 421 18.22 4.30 13.02
N PRO A 422 18.41 5.33 12.18
CA PRO A 422 17.37 5.78 11.27
C PRO A 422 17.06 4.70 10.23
N TRP A 423 15.78 4.62 9.85
CA TRP A 423 15.35 3.86 8.68
C TRP A 423 15.64 4.68 7.43
N VAL A 424 16.41 4.12 6.52
CA VAL A 424 16.77 4.72 5.23
C VAL A 424 16.11 3.94 4.09
N LEU A 425 15.78 4.63 3.01
CA LEU A 425 15.28 4.00 1.80
C LEU A 425 16.38 3.15 1.16
N ALA A 426 16.21 1.84 1.16
CA ALA A 426 17.12 0.87 0.58
C ALA A 426 16.34 -0.40 0.25
N LEU A 427 16.55 -0.93 -0.96
CA LEU A 427 15.82 -2.09 -1.44
C LEU A 427 16.49 -3.38 -0.92
N GLY A 428 15.65 -4.35 -0.54
CA GLY A 428 16.10 -5.72 -0.32
C GLY A 428 16.31 -6.45 -1.66
N PRO A 429 17.08 -7.54 -1.68
CA PRO A 429 17.33 -8.35 -2.88
C PRO A 429 16.07 -8.73 -3.69
N ALA A 430 14.98 -9.15 -3.03
CA ALA A 430 13.74 -9.50 -3.74
C ALA A 430 13.05 -8.24 -4.30
N ALA A 431 13.12 -7.11 -3.59
CA ALA A 431 12.63 -5.83 -4.11
C ALA A 431 13.43 -5.37 -5.34
N VAL A 432 14.76 -5.51 -5.34
CA VAL A 432 15.59 -5.19 -6.52
C VAL A 432 15.23 -6.08 -7.70
N LEU A 433 15.07 -7.39 -7.48
CA LEU A 433 14.64 -8.33 -8.52
C LEU A 433 13.26 -7.96 -9.08
N ALA A 434 12.28 -7.69 -8.20
CA ALA A 434 10.92 -7.34 -8.60
C ALA A 434 10.91 -6.04 -9.42
N MET A 435 11.56 -4.98 -8.94
CA MET A 435 11.60 -3.69 -9.64
C MET A 435 12.37 -3.78 -10.96
N THR A 436 13.45 -4.56 -11.03
CA THR A 436 14.19 -4.77 -12.28
C THR A 436 13.35 -5.56 -13.28
N HIS A 437 12.66 -6.62 -12.83
CA HIS A 437 11.75 -7.39 -13.67
C HIS A 437 10.62 -6.53 -14.22
N CYS A 438 9.87 -5.85 -13.36
CA CYS A 438 8.76 -5.00 -13.77
C CYS A 438 9.21 -3.86 -14.67
N CYS A 439 10.36 -3.25 -14.38
CA CYS A 439 10.96 -2.20 -15.20
C CYS A 439 11.35 -2.69 -16.60
N LEU A 440 11.58 -3.98 -16.81
CA LEU A 440 11.98 -4.61 -18.08
C LEU A 440 10.88 -5.43 -18.76
N HIS A 441 9.75 -5.63 -18.10
CA HIS A 441 8.59 -6.36 -18.63
C HIS A 441 8.04 -5.69 -19.90
N GLU A 442 7.81 -6.48 -20.95
CA GLU A 442 7.25 -6.07 -22.26
C GLU A 442 8.02 -4.98 -23.03
N ILE A 443 9.31 -4.80 -22.72
CA ILE A 443 10.08 -3.68 -23.30
C ILE A 443 10.85 -4.06 -24.56
N LYS A 444 10.65 -3.22 -25.57
CA LYS A 444 11.35 -3.23 -26.87
C LYS A 444 12.46 -2.16 -26.97
N GLY A 445 12.66 -1.35 -25.93
CA GLY A 445 13.57 -0.20 -25.91
C GLY A 445 14.82 -0.37 -25.03
N PRO A 446 15.57 0.71 -24.74
CA PRO A 446 16.82 0.65 -24.00
C PRO A 446 16.62 0.16 -22.56
N ARG A 447 17.48 -0.75 -22.13
CA ARG A 447 17.49 -1.37 -20.79
C ARG A 447 18.48 -0.65 -19.87
N SER A 448 18.47 0.68 -19.81
CA SER A 448 19.42 1.45 -19.01
C SER A 448 18.97 1.61 -17.55
N VAL A 449 19.88 1.97 -16.65
CA VAL A 449 19.54 2.23 -15.24
C VAL A 449 18.70 3.50 -15.07
N HIS A 450 18.78 4.44 -16.02
CA HIS A 450 17.85 5.57 -16.10
C HIS A 450 16.39 5.10 -16.14
N ARG A 451 16.12 3.98 -16.79
CA ARG A 451 14.78 3.39 -16.85
C ARG A 451 14.31 2.91 -15.48
N LEU A 452 15.20 2.25 -14.72
CA LEU A 452 14.90 1.84 -13.35
C LEU A 452 14.64 3.06 -12.46
N ALA A 453 15.41 4.14 -12.62
CA ALA A 453 15.16 5.40 -11.91
C ALA A 453 13.80 6.00 -12.28
N ALA A 454 13.44 6.05 -13.57
CA ALA A 454 12.13 6.52 -14.01
C ALA A 454 10.97 5.64 -13.49
N HIS A 455 11.18 4.33 -13.47
CA HIS A 455 10.23 3.37 -12.91
C HIS A 455 10.02 3.59 -11.41
N LEU A 456 11.09 3.73 -10.62
CA LEU A 456 11.00 4.08 -9.20
C LEU A 456 10.37 5.47 -8.98
N ALA A 457 10.61 6.43 -9.87
CA ALA A 457 10.01 7.76 -9.80
C ALA A 457 8.49 7.75 -10.00
N SER A 458 7.94 6.78 -10.74
CA SER A 458 6.48 6.59 -10.85
C SER A 458 5.81 6.17 -9.52
N TYR A 459 6.60 5.61 -8.59
CA TYR A 459 6.23 5.37 -7.20
C TYR A 459 6.60 6.52 -6.26
N GLY A 460 7.08 7.65 -6.80
CA GLY A 460 7.51 8.81 -6.01
C GLY A 460 8.84 8.61 -5.29
N ILE A 461 9.69 7.70 -5.78
CA ILE A 461 11.06 7.52 -5.29
C ILE A 461 12.04 8.29 -6.18
N GLU A 462 12.80 9.17 -5.55
CA GLU A 462 13.90 9.89 -6.16
C GLU A 462 15.18 9.07 -6.02
N PHE A 463 15.88 8.95 -7.15
CA PHE A 463 17.12 8.21 -7.25
C PHE A 463 18.17 9.05 -7.96
N ASP A 464 19.29 9.31 -7.29
CA ASP A 464 20.44 9.97 -7.92
C ASP A 464 21.28 8.93 -8.65
N LEU A 465 21.41 9.12 -9.96
CA LEU A 465 22.21 8.26 -10.82
C LEU A 465 23.71 8.55 -10.68
N HIS A 466 24.09 9.74 -10.21
CA HIS A 466 25.47 10.11 -9.95
C HIS A 466 25.97 9.33 -8.73
N GLY A 467 26.90 8.39 -8.94
CA GLY A 467 27.40 7.52 -7.87
C GLY A 467 26.65 6.20 -7.71
N LEU A 468 25.77 5.82 -8.65
CA LEU A 468 25.15 4.49 -8.67
C LEU A 468 26.19 3.37 -8.51
N ASN A 469 27.35 3.50 -9.18
CA ASN A 469 28.46 2.53 -9.13
C ASN A 469 28.86 2.15 -7.70
N ASP A 470 28.93 3.13 -6.81
CA ASP A 470 29.40 2.98 -5.43
C ASP A 470 28.24 2.84 -4.43
N SER A 471 27.01 3.04 -4.90
CA SER A 471 25.79 2.91 -4.09
C SER A 471 25.49 1.45 -3.72
N ASP A 472 24.74 1.27 -2.62
CA ASP A 472 24.26 -0.05 -2.22
C ASP A 472 23.40 -0.72 -3.31
N LEU A 473 22.61 0.07 -4.06
CA LEU A 473 21.78 -0.45 -5.15
C LEU A 473 22.64 -0.96 -6.30
N GLY A 474 23.65 -0.19 -6.74
CA GLY A 474 24.57 -0.62 -7.80
C GLY A 474 25.33 -1.89 -7.41
N ARG A 475 25.72 -2.03 -6.14
CA ARG A 475 26.31 -3.27 -5.62
C ARG A 475 25.33 -4.43 -5.66
N GLN A 476 24.08 -4.23 -5.22
CA GLN A 476 23.05 -5.27 -5.26
C GLN A 476 22.71 -5.70 -6.69
N LEU A 477 22.57 -4.75 -7.62
CA LEU A 477 22.34 -5.03 -9.04
C LEU A 477 23.45 -5.94 -9.61
N ARG A 478 24.72 -5.65 -9.32
CA ARG A 478 25.85 -6.50 -9.74
C ARG A 478 25.84 -7.87 -9.06
N MET A 479 25.65 -7.91 -7.74
CA MET A 479 25.63 -9.15 -6.98
C MET A 479 24.52 -10.11 -7.44
N LEU A 480 23.39 -9.57 -7.89
CA LEU A 480 22.25 -10.32 -8.40
C LEU A 480 22.38 -10.63 -9.91
N GLY A 481 23.46 -10.21 -10.57
CA GLY A 481 23.66 -10.42 -12.01
C GLY A 481 22.68 -9.64 -12.90
N LEU A 482 22.15 -8.52 -12.40
CA LEU A 482 21.11 -7.72 -13.05
C LEU A 482 21.65 -6.59 -13.91
N VAL A 483 22.98 -6.44 -14.00
CA VAL A 483 23.62 -5.43 -14.83
C VAL A 483 24.80 -6.00 -15.60
N LEU A 484 25.01 -5.47 -16.80
CA LEU A 484 26.22 -5.58 -17.59
C LEU A 484 26.85 -4.20 -17.68
N ASP A 485 28.13 -4.09 -17.32
CA ASP A 485 28.87 -2.85 -17.53
C ASP A 485 29.07 -2.65 -19.05
N SER A 486 28.63 -1.50 -19.55
CA SER A 486 28.69 -1.16 -20.98
C SER A 486 29.13 0.29 -21.14
N PRO A 487 30.29 0.55 -21.76
CA PRO A 487 30.80 1.91 -21.96
C PRO A 487 29.91 2.73 -22.93
N ASP A 488 29.12 2.06 -23.76
CA ASP A 488 28.22 2.69 -24.73
C ASP A 488 26.84 3.07 -24.14
N ALA A 489 26.54 2.65 -22.90
CA ALA A 489 25.32 3.01 -22.22
C ALA A 489 25.49 4.36 -21.48
N GLU A 490 24.48 5.25 -21.55
CA GLU A 490 24.52 6.59 -20.91
C GLU A 490 24.87 6.56 -19.41
N SER A 491 24.54 5.47 -18.70
CA SER A 491 24.86 5.26 -17.28
C SER A 491 26.04 4.31 -17.02
N GLY A 492 26.73 3.84 -18.06
CA GLY A 492 27.78 2.81 -17.95
C GLY A 492 27.28 1.40 -17.62
N MET A 493 25.96 1.20 -17.49
CA MET A 493 25.33 -0.07 -17.12
C MET A 493 24.05 -0.33 -17.93
N LEU A 494 23.87 -1.59 -18.33
CA LEU A 494 22.65 -2.12 -18.91
C LEU A 494 22.01 -3.15 -17.98
N LEU A 495 20.72 -3.03 -17.74
CA LEU A 495 19.91 -3.95 -16.96
C LEU A 495 19.66 -5.25 -17.73
N VAL A 496 19.72 -6.37 -17.01
CA VAL A 496 19.45 -7.71 -17.52
C VAL A 496 18.15 -8.22 -16.89
N PRO A 497 17.21 -8.77 -17.68
CA PRO A 497 16.02 -9.42 -17.14
C PRO A 497 16.40 -10.56 -16.18
N PRO A 498 15.85 -10.59 -14.95
CA PRO A 498 16.18 -11.61 -13.97
C PRO A 498 15.60 -12.99 -14.33
N PHE A 499 14.54 -13.04 -15.14
CA PHE A 499 13.81 -14.27 -15.47
C PHE A 499 13.74 -14.42 -16.98
N ALA A 500 14.01 -15.63 -17.47
CA ALA A 500 13.75 -16.01 -18.85
C ALA A 500 12.27 -16.42 -18.94
N ILE A 501 11.43 -15.50 -19.43
CA ILE A 501 10.00 -15.73 -19.67
C ILE A 501 9.78 -15.92 -21.17
#